data_AF-A0A1H6UBU1-F1
#
_entry.id   AF-A0A1H6UBU1-F1
#
_cell.length_a   1.000
_cell.length_b   1.000
_cell.length_c   1.000
_cell.angle_alpha   90.00
_cell.angle_beta   90.00
_cell.angle_gamma   90.00
#
_symmetry.space_group_name_H-M   'P 1'
#
loop_
_entity.id
_entity.type
_entity.pdbx_description
1 polymer ?
#
loop_
_entity_poly.entity_id
_entity_poly.type
_entity_poly.pdbx_seq_one_letter_code
_entity_poly.pdbx_strand_id
1 'polypeptide(L)'
;MLGTEHADDPHVYRQAGELLALLHAQDVVTDDDYERRENEKSLAWLGRPHRIAAHTVRRLRAEITGWPTPSASVVPTHGDWQPRNWLVHDGVVSVIDFGRAAMRPAFTDLNRLADLQGRWHRDAIIRAMRKIATTMAAVLLASGCTGGSVGTSTSVPSDGTPEAVVTDAPTPGWRLAALPELAGPTSVLWDVVSVDATHAWAVGSEAYSPAEPNDTGTPLILQWDGTNWARAALPAISWRGRLDLVAADSARNVWAVGSTAAATPEDQVTHVLHYDGSAWREVPFARGDGENHALITGLTVLGGHAWLVGNDRNDVIIEQWDGRSWRSHQPPAECRTGGTSFGGMPNFCTLTAIKAFGPDDVWAAGNGAWKGFTGPLLFHWNGTGWRTVQVGINEDESSFEALAGPSSSELWAVGDGGLAVRGSGGSFELHRYTQGGALPDVVTDLAGQPWLIDNSPAPSASLVTYGSGTWAGVPAPQPSDATGMSLHGLASIPDSPLMFAVGAADLPTTPRYLTAVVLEYAPAPSTESRH
;
A
#
# COMPACT_ATOMS: atom_id res chain seq x y z
N MET A 1 -3.51 16.76 -4.63
CA MET A 1 -4.10 17.33 -3.40
C MET A 1 -4.03 18.85 -3.47
N LEU A 2 -4.96 19.57 -2.83
CA LEU A 2 -4.93 21.03 -2.68
C LEU A 2 -4.92 21.35 -1.18
N GLY A 3 -3.73 21.35 -0.59
CA GLY A 3 -3.50 21.65 0.82
C GLY A 3 -2.35 22.65 0.96
N THR A 4 -2.45 23.54 1.94
CA THR A 4 -1.35 24.42 2.38
C THR A 4 -0.38 23.63 3.26
N GLU A 5 0.81 24.17 3.53
CA GLU A 5 1.79 23.57 4.45
C GLU A 5 1.24 23.26 5.85
N HIS A 6 0.18 23.97 6.25
CA HIS A 6 -0.52 23.81 7.52
C HIS A 6 -1.52 22.65 7.53
N ALA A 7 -1.78 22.01 6.39
CA ALA A 7 -2.76 20.94 6.28
C ALA A 7 -2.36 19.66 7.04
N ASP A 8 -1.09 19.48 7.40
CA ASP A 8 -0.63 18.31 8.16
C ASP A 8 -0.13 18.68 9.58
N ASP A 9 -0.34 19.92 10.05
CA ASP A 9 0.09 20.38 11.39
C ASP A 9 -0.93 19.98 12.50
N PRO A 10 -0.53 19.13 13.49
CA PRO A 10 -1.41 18.74 14.59
C PRO A 10 -1.91 19.89 15.47
N HIS A 11 -1.18 21.02 15.52
CA HIS A 11 -1.60 22.22 16.25
C HIS A 11 -2.73 22.96 15.54
N VAL A 12 -2.66 23.04 14.21
CA VAL A 12 -3.72 23.59 13.35
C VAL A 12 -4.98 22.72 13.43
N TYR A 13 -4.82 21.40 13.41
CA TYR A 13 -5.93 20.45 13.62
C TYR A 13 -6.60 20.60 14.97
N ARG A 14 -5.83 20.84 16.04
CA ARG A 14 -6.39 21.07 17.38
C ARG A 14 -7.25 22.34 17.41
N GLN A 15 -6.73 23.46 16.91
CA GLN A 15 -7.49 24.72 16.83
C GLN A 15 -8.73 24.59 15.94
N ALA A 16 -8.65 23.90 14.80
CA ALA A 16 -9.82 23.61 13.97
C ALA A 16 -10.85 22.76 14.73
N GLY A 17 -10.42 21.72 15.45
CA GLY A 17 -11.31 20.92 16.30
C GLY A 17 -12.00 21.75 17.40
N GLU A 18 -11.28 22.68 18.02
CA GLU A 18 -11.81 23.60 19.04
C GLU A 18 -12.84 24.59 18.43
N LEU A 19 -12.55 25.17 17.27
CA LEU A 19 -13.49 26.03 16.54
C LEU A 19 -14.75 25.27 16.09
N LEU A 20 -14.61 24.02 15.65
CA LEU A 20 -15.74 23.17 15.27
C LEU A 20 -16.60 22.82 16.49
N ALA A 21 -15.98 22.52 17.63
CA ALA A 21 -16.69 22.28 18.89
C ALA A 21 -17.46 23.52 19.36
N LEU A 22 -16.86 24.72 19.22
CA LEU A 22 -17.55 25.99 19.50
C LEU A 22 -18.74 26.25 18.56
N LEU A 23 -18.65 25.85 17.29
CA LEU A 23 -19.76 25.95 16.33
C LEU A 23 -20.89 24.96 16.67
N HIS A 24 -20.55 23.70 16.94
CA HIS A 24 -21.51 22.65 17.29
C HIS A 24 -22.20 22.91 18.63
N ALA A 25 -21.55 23.63 19.56
CA ALA A 25 -22.09 23.97 20.87
C ALA A 25 -23.07 25.17 20.88
N GLN A 26 -23.29 25.84 19.74
CA GLN A 26 -24.17 27.02 19.70
C GLN A 26 -25.66 26.66 19.87
N ASP A 27 -26.10 25.53 19.29
CA ASP A 27 -27.49 25.05 19.37
C ASP A 27 -27.54 23.54 19.12
N VAL A 28 -28.54 22.87 19.70
CA VAL A 28 -28.80 21.44 19.51
C VAL A 28 -30.31 21.22 19.41
N VAL A 29 -30.77 20.80 18.24
CA VAL A 29 -32.20 20.58 17.94
C VAL A 29 -32.42 19.11 17.62
N THR A 30 -33.55 18.54 18.03
CA THR A 30 -33.99 17.21 17.58
C THR A 30 -34.80 17.35 16.30
N ASP A 31 -34.42 16.62 15.26
CA ASP A 31 -35.06 16.60 13.94
C ASP A 31 -35.59 15.20 13.63
N ASP A 32 -36.90 15.01 13.74
CA ASP A 32 -37.60 13.74 13.55
C ASP A 32 -37.64 13.26 12.08
N ASP A 33 -37.29 14.14 11.13
CA ASP A 33 -37.41 13.90 9.69
C ASP A 33 -36.05 13.96 8.95
N TYR A 34 -34.92 14.21 9.64
CA TYR A 34 -33.60 14.32 9.02
C TYR A 34 -33.26 13.10 8.14
N GLU A 35 -33.31 11.90 8.73
CA GLU A 35 -33.02 10.64 8.04
C GLU A 35 -34.01 10.37 6.90
N ARG A 36 -35.28 10.76 7.05
CA ARG A 36 -36.29 10.65 5.99
C ARG A 36 -35.90 11.49 4.77
N ARG A 37 -35.49 12.74 4.99
CA ARG A 37 -35.10 13.67 3.92
C ARG A 37 -33.81 13.23 3.22
N GLU A 38 -32.85 12.67 3.94
CA GLU A 38 -31.63 12.09 3.33
C GLU A 38 -31.92 10.80 2.54
N ASN A 39 -32.87 9.96 2.98
CA ASN A 39 -33.38 8.82 2.19
C ASN A 39 -34.08 9.28 0.91
N GLU A 40 -35.03 10.23 1.00
CA GLU A 40 -35.75 10.81 -0.14
C GLU A 40 -34.80 11.43 -1.17
N LYS A 41 -33.82 12.20 -0.70
CA LYS A 41 -32.73 12.77 -1.49
C LYS A 41 -31.95 11.67 -2.19
N SER A 42 -31.47 10.64 -1.47
CA SER A 42 -30.72 9.52 -2.07
C SER A 42 -31.51 8.78 -3.15
N LEU A 43 -32.81 8.54 -2.93
CA LEU A 43 -33.72 7.96 -3.93
C LEU A 43 -33.94 8.86 -5.15
N ALA A 44 -33.94 10.19 -4.97
CA ALA A 44 -34.03 11.16 -6.06
C ALA A 44 -32.74 11.23 -6.90
N TRP A 45 -31.55 11.06 -6.30
CA TRP A 45 -30.29 10.92 -7.04
C TRP A 45 -30.28 9.61 -7.85
N LEU A 46 -30.72 8.49 -7.27
CA LEU A 46 -30.94 7.21 -7.97
C LEU A 46 -32.11 7.25 -8.99
N GLY A 47 -32.82 8.37 -9.12
CA GLY A 47 -33.84 8.60 -10.15
C GLY A 47 -33.30 9.33 -11.38
N ARG A 48 -32.06 9.83 -11.34
CA ARG A 48 -31.41 10.55 -12.45
C ARG A 48 -30.65 9.59 -13.36
N PRO A 49 -30.34 9.97 -14.62
CA PRO A 49 -29.47 9.19 -15.48
C PRO A 49 -28.11 8.91 -14.81
N HIS A 50 -27.74 7.63 -14.71
CA HIS A 50 -26.51 7.17 -14.08
C HIS A 50 -26.04 5.85 -14.73
N ARG A 51 -24.77 5.48 -14.54
CA ARG A 51 -24.19 4.22 -15.07
C ARG A 51 -24.29 3.02 -14.10
N ILE A 52 -24.91 3.19 -12.93
CA ILE A 52 -25.06 2.14 -11.93
C ILE A 52 -25.91 0.98 -12.49
N ALA A 53 -25.41 -0.25 -12.38
CA ALA A 53 -26.09 -1.44 -12.89
C ALA A 53 -27.50 -1.61 -12.31
N ALA A 54 -28.47 -2.01 -13.16
CA ALA A 54 -29.88 -2.04 -12.79
C ALA A 54 -30.22 -2.95 -11.60
N HIS A 55 -29.40 -3.99 -11.34
CA HIS A 55 -29.57 -4.86 -10.16
C HIS A 55 -29.13 -4.16 -8.87
N THR A 56 -28.01 -3.44 -8.89
CA THR A 56 -27.50 -2.61 -7.80
C THR A 56 -28.49 -1.50 -7.45
N VAL A 57 -29.06 -0.83 -8.46
CA VAL A 57 -30.10 0.20 -8.26
C VAL A 57 -31.32 -0.36 -7.53
N ARG A 58 -31.77 -1.58 -7.86
CA ARG A 58 -32.88 -2.25 -7.15
C ARG A 58 -32.53 -2.53 -5.69
N ARG A 59 -31.31 -3.02 -5.43
CA ARG A 59 -30.81 -3.27 -4.06
C ARG A 59 -30.74 -1.98 -3.24
N LEU A 60 -30.04 -0.95 -3.74
CA LEU A 60 -29.91 0.34 -3.07
C LEU A 60 -31.28 0.97 -2.78
N ARG A 61 -32.24 0.90 -3.71
CA ARG A 61 -33.60 1.37 -3.47
C ARG A 61 -34.30 0.60 -2.36
N ALA A 62 -34.13 -0.72 -2.27
CA ALA A 62 -34.70 -1.53 -1.19
C ALA A 62 -34.03 -1.22 0.17
N GLU A 63 -32.70 -1.10 0.19
CA GLU A 63 -31.90 -0.77 1.38
C GLU A 63 -32.27 0.64 1.91
N ILE A 64 -32.31 1.67 1.07
CA ILE A 64 -32.69 3.05 1.46
C ILE A 64 -34.16 3.13 1.91
N THR A 65 -35.08 2.42 1.25
CA THR A 65 -36.51 2.43 1.63
C THR A 65 -36.76 1.64 2.92
N GLY A 66 -35.93 0.63 3.21
CA GLY A 66 -35.98 -0.15 4.45
C GLY A 66 -35.18 0.46 5.62
N TRP A 67 -34.43 1.54 5.39
CA TRP A 67 -33.59 2.15 6.42
C TRP A 67 -34.46 2.83 7.49
N PRO A 68 -34.23 2.57 8.80
CA PRO A 68 -34.96 3.24 9.87
C PRO A 68 -34.79 4.77 9.79
N THR A 69 -35.85 5.53 10.06
CA THR A 69 -35.80 6.99 10.17
C THR A 69 -35.97 7.44 11.63
N PRO A 70 -34.97 7.24 12.51
CA PRO A 70 -35.00 7.78 13.86
C PRO A 70 -34.84 9.30 13.86
N SER A 71 -35.26 9.95 14.95
CA SER A 71 -34.94 11.34 15.22
C SER A 71 -33.43 11.54 15.36
N ALA A 72 -32.89 12.58 14.75
CA ALA A 72 -31.48 12.93 14.81
C ALA A 72 -31.25 14.21 15.62
N SER A 73 -30.23 14.24 16.48
CA SER A 73 -29.73 15.48 17.05
C SER A 73 -28.91 16.23 16.01
N VAL A 74 -29.36 17.42 15.62
CA VAL A 74 -28.71 18.31 14.65
C VAL A 74 -28.16 19.55 15.33
N VAL A 75 -27.00 19.99 14.86
CA VAL A 75 -26.24 21.16 15.34
C VAL A 75 -25.88 22.06 14.16
N PRO A 76 -25.48 23.33 14.37
CA PRO A 76 -24.89 24.14 13.31
C PRO A 76 -23.64 23.46 12.77
N THR A 77 -23.65 23.06 11.51
CA THR A 77 -22.50 22.46 10.81
C THR A 77 -21.99 23.41 9.73
N HIS A 78 -20.70 23.38 9.47
CA HIS A 78 -20.08 24.13 8.37
C HIS A 78 -20.46 23.53 7.00
N GLY A 79 -20.56 22.20 6.93
CA GLY A 79 -20.94 21.48 5.72
C GLY A 79 -19.84 21.42 4.65
N ASP A 80 -18.62 21.86 4.96
CA ASP A 80 -17.41 21.66 4.16
C ASP A 80 -16.13 21.80 5.01
N TRP A 81 -16.09 21.16 6.17
CA TRP A 81 -14.96 21.27 7.09
C TRP A 81 -13.71 20.50 6.59
N GLN A 82 -12.78 21.20 5.95
CA GLN A 82 -11.54 20.63 5.39
C GLN A 82 -10.41 21.69 5.30
N PRO A 83 -9.11 21.30 5.27
CA PRO A 83 -7.98 22.23 5.40
C PRO A 83 -7.93 23.41 4.43
N ARG A 84 -8.43 23.25 3.20
CA ARG A 84 -8.46 24.34 2.20
C ARG A 84 -9.34 25.53 2.61
N ASN A 85 -10.24 25.33 3.58
CA ASN A 85 -11.16 26.33 4.11
C ASN A 85 -10.65 26.94 5.44
N TRP A 86 -9.41 26.64 5.83
CA TRP A 86 -8.74 27.24 6.98
C TRP A 86 -7.75 28.30 6.52
N LEU A 87 -7.79 29.45 7.18
CA LEU A 87 -6.77 30.50 7.07
C LEU A 87 -5.89 30.43 8.31
N VAL A 88 -4.59 30.34 8.11
CA VAL A 88 -3.60 30.35 9.20
C VAL A 88 -2.79 31.63 9.09
N HIS A 89 -2.73 32.40 10.17
CA HIS A 89 -1.94 33.63 10.26
C HIS A 89 -1.38 33.76 11.68
N ASP A 90 -0.07 34.01 11.80
CA ASP A 90 0.66 34.09 13.08
C ASP A 90 0.36 32.92 14.04
N GLY A 91 0.19 31.72 13.48
CA GLY A 91 -0.11 30.48 14.21
C GLY A 91 -1.57 30.33 14.67
N VAL A 92 -2.46 31.29 14.36
CA VAL A 92 -3.89 31.26 14.69
C VAL A 92 -4.68 30.73 13.50
N VAL A 93 -5.58 29.76 13.75
CA VAL A 93 -6.53 29.25 12.75
C VAL A 93 -7.80 30.10 12.74
N SER A 94 -8.26 30.45 11.55
CA SER A 94 -9.58 30.99 11.25
C SER A 94 -10.24 30.15 10.15
N VAL A 95 -11.57 30.14 10.07
CA VAL A 95 -12.30 29.31 9.10
C VAL A 95 -13.23 30.15 8.24
N ILE A 96 -13.31 29.80 6.96
CA ILE A 96 -14.03 30.52 5.90
C ILE A 96 -14.92 29.59 5.06
N ASP A 97 -15.80 30.18 4.26
CA ASP A 97 -16.80 29.51 3.40
C ASP A 97 -17.91 28.74 4.14
N PHE A 98 -18.72 29.49 4.89
CA PHE A 98 -20.00 29.03 5.42
C PHE A 98 -21.09 28.85 4.34
N GLY A 99 -20.77 28.83 3.04
CA GLY A 99 -21.73 28.67 1.94
C GLY A 99 -22.49 27.34 1.94
N ARG A 100 -22.06 26.37 2.76
CA ARG A 100 -22.74 25.09 3.00
C ARG A 100 -23.28 24.93 4.43
N ALA A 101 -23.26 25.97 5.24
CA ALA A 101 -23.67 25.88 6.63
C ALA A 101 -25.16 25.52 6.78
N ALA A 102 -25.48 24.57 7.66
CA ALA A 102 -26.87 24.18 7.97
C ALA A 102 -26.94 23.37 9.27
N MET A 103 -28.16 23.18 9.79
CA MET A 103 -28.40 22.20 10.85
C MET A 103 -28.27 20.78 10.31
N ARG A 104 -27.30 20.02 10.82
CA ARG A 104 -27.07 18.59 10.50
C ARG A 104 -26.51 17.87 11.72
N PRO A 105 -26.50 16.53 11.77
CA PRO A 105 -25.76 15.82 12.79
C PRO A 105 -24.27 16.19 12.75
N ALA A 106 -23.67 16.34 13.94
CA ALA A 106 -22.27 16.76 14.10
C ALA A 106 -21.28 15.88 13.32
N PHE A 107 -21.60 14.59 13.13
CA PHE A 107 -20.77 13.66 12.38
C PHE A 107 -20.52 14.10 10.92
N THR A 108 -21.38 14.94 10.33
CA THR A 108 -21.23 15.36 8.93
C THR A 108 -20.01 16.26 8.67
N ASP A 109 -19.57 17.04 9.66
CA ASP A 109 -18.29 17.77 9.62
C ASP A 109 -17.13 16.87 10.10
N LEU A 110 -17.34 16.08 11.16
CA LEU A 110 -16.30 15.19 11.71
C LEU A 110 -15.84 14.13 10.70
N ASN A 111 -16.76 13.58 9.90
CA ASN A 111 -16.43 12.65 8.83
C ASN A 111 -15.60 13.34 7.74
N ARG A 112 -15.87 14.61 7.38
CA ARG A 112 -15.06 15.34 6.38
C ARG A 112 -13.67 15.70 6.89
N LEU A 113 -13.53 15.94 8.20
CA LEU A 113 -12.23 16.08 8.85
C LEU A 113 -11.44 14.75 8.81
N ALA A 114 -12.12 13.60 8.84
CA ALA A 114 -11.51 12.27 8.83
C ALA A 114 -11.18 11.72 7.42
N ASP A 115 -12.06 11.94 6.45
CA ASP A 115 -12.07 11.26 5.15
C ASP A 115 -10.94 11.72 4.20
N LEU A 116 -10.31 12.86 4.50
CA LEU A 116 -9.22 13.41 3.70
C LEU A 116 -7.81 13.05 4.19
N GLN A 117 -7.65 12.40 5.36
CA GLN A 117 -6.34 12.09 5.95
C GLN A 117 -6.28 10.74 6.67
N GLY A 118 -6.12 9.67 5.89
CA GLY A 118 -5.90 8.31 6.39
C GLY A 118 -4.57 8.05 7.11
N ARG A 119 -3.98 9.03 7.81
CA ARG A 119 -2.69 8.87 8.55
C ARG A 119 -2.74 9.24 10.04
N TRP A 120 -3.76 9.96 10.53
CA TRP A 120 -3.87 10.32 11.95
C TRP A 120 -5.24 9.99 12.57
N HIS A 121 -5.33 8.80 13.16
CA HIS A 121 -6.35 8.38 14.13
C HIS A 121 -7.84 8.28 13.69
N ARG A 122 -8.19 7.25 12.90
CA ARG A 122 -9.59 6.71 12.87
C ARG A 122 -10.07 6.35 14.29
N ASP A 123 -9.16 5.74 15.04
CA ASP A 123 -9.26 5.34 16.45
C ASP A 123 -9.77 6.44 17.40
N ALA A 124 -9.30 7.68 17.26
CA ALA A 124 -9.67 8.78 18.16
C ALA A 124 -11.11 9.23 17.93
N ILE A 125 -11.58 9.20 16.68
CA ILE A 125 -12.93 9.61 16.29
C ILE A 125 -13.96 8.57 16.72
N ILE A 126 -13.65 7.27 16.56
CA ILE A 126 -14.50 6.18 17.08
C ILE A 126 -14.56 6.22 18.63
N ARG A 127 -13.42 6.50 19.30
CA ARG A 127 -13.40 6.73 20.76
C ARG A 127 -14.17 7.98 21.18
N ALA A 128 -14.20 9.05 20.38
CA ALA A 128 -15.00 10.24 20.64
C ALA A 128 -16.50 9.97 20.47
N MET A 129 -16.92 9.29 19.39
CA MET A 129 -18.33 8.90 19.16
C MET A 129 -18.85 7.97 20.26
N ARG A 130 -18.04 7.02 20.75
CA ARG A 130 -18.42 6.19 21.93
C ARG A 130 -18.49 6.98 23.24
N LYS A 131 -17.68 8.03 23.42
CA LYS A 131 -17.70 8.87 24.64
C LYS A 131 -18.95 9.73 24.76
N ILE A 132 -19.47 10.25 23.65
CA ILE A 132 -20.70 11.08 23.64
C ILE A 132 -21.92 10.27 24.11
N ALA A 133 -22.00 8.98 23.77
CA ALA A 133 -23.09 8.10 24.22
C ALA A 133 -23.00 7.66 25.70
N THR A 134 -21.84 7.87 26.38
CA THR A 134 -21.56 7.19 27.65
C THR A 134 -21.22 8.13 28.82
N THR A 135 -21.03 9.44 28.60
CA THR A 135 -20.53 10.36 29.63
C THR A 135 -21.61 11.28 30.20
N MET A 136 -22.66 10.65 30.76
CA MET A 136 -23.69 11.30 31.59
C MET A 136 -23.49 10.93 33.07
N ALA A 137 -22.22 10.87 33.52
CA ALA A 137 -21.86 10.55 34.91
C ALA A 137 -20.43 11.03 35.28
N ALA A 138 -20.34 11.71 36.44
CA ALA A 138 -19.15 12.01 37.26
C ALA A 138 -18.10 13.05 36.74
N VAL A 139 -17.55 13.80 37.71
CA VAL A 139 -16.69 15.00 37.59
C VAL A 139 -15.57 14.90 38.65
N LEU A 140 -14.56 15.80 38.62
CA LEU A 140 -13.48 16.07 39.62
C LEU A 140 -12.21 15.18 39.49
N LEU A 141 -10.95 15.58 39.72
CA LEU A 141 -10.14 16.83 40.00
C LEU A 141 -8.64 16.41 39.75
N ALA A 142 -7.56 17.24 39.65
CA ALA A 142 -7.32 18.66 39.30
C ALA A 142 -5.78 18.95 39.30
N SER A 143 -5.38 20.17 38.87
CA SER A 143 -4.05 20.81 39.08
C SER A 143 -2.84 20.26 38.28
N GLY A 144 -1.84 21.04 37.86
CA GLY A 144 -1.65 22.51 37.87
C GLY A 144 -0.21 22.90 37.43
N CYS A 145 0.00 24.19 37.05
CA CYS A 145 1.20 25.07 37.11
C CYS A 145 2.67 24.50 37.03
N THR A 146 3.72 25.13 36.49
CA THR A 146 3.99 26.44 35.79
C THR A 146 5.48 26.49 35.38
N GLY A 147 5.84 27.23 34.30
CA GLY A 147 7.19 27.77 34.03
C GLY A 147 8.24 26.78 33.47
N GLY A 148 9.34 27.22 32.82
CA GLY A 148 9.74 28.59 32.42
C GLY A 148 11.17 28.66 31.83
N SER A 149 11.41 29.66 30.97
CA SER A 149 12.71 30.19 30.48
C SER A 149 13.75 29.27 29.80
N VAL A 150 13.87 29.44 28.48
CA VAL A 150 15.08 29.87 27.71
C VAL A 150 16.47 29.56 28.28
N GLY A 151 17.31 28.92 27.44
CA GLY A 151 18.77 28.97 27.52
C GLY A 151 19.40 28.84 26.13
N THR A 152 19.85 29.96 25.54
CA THR A 152 20.62 29.99 24.29
C THR A 152 22.12 29.88 24.56
N SER A 153 22.83 29.01 23.84
CA SER A 153 24.29 29.12 23.67
C SER A 153 24.70 28.84 22.23
N THR A 154 25.19 29.88 21.56
CA THR A 154 25.89 29.78 20.28
C THR A 154 27.33 29.29 20.48
N SER A 155 27.87 28.57 19.50
CA SER A 155 29.31 28.33 19.38
C SER A 155 29.74 28.49 17.92
N VAL A 156 30.92 29.07 17.72
CA VAL A 156 31.48 29.50 16.44
C VAL A 156 32.38 28.39 15.86
N PRO A 157 32.53 28.25 14.52
CA PRO A 157 33.33 27.18 13.92
C PRO A 157 34.84 27.38 14.15
N SER A 158 35.59 26.28 14.20
CA SER A 158 37.06 26.28 14.19
C SER A 158 37.60 25.82 12.84
N ASP A 159 38.56 26.56 12.28
CA ASP A 159 39.28 26.20 11.05
C ASP A 159 39.99 24.83 11.16
N GLY A 160 39.89 24.05 10.08
CA GLY A 160 40.65 22.82 9.87
C GLY A 160 41.42 22.90 8.55
N THR A 161 42.72 22.61 8.59
CA THR A 161 43.61 22.58 7.42
C THR A 161 43.26 21.46 6.44
N PRO A 162 43.51 21.62 5.12
CA PRO A 162 43.15 20.61 4.12
C PRO A 162 44.01 19.35 4.28
N GLU A 163 43.37 18.26 4.72
CA GLU A 163 43.97 16.94 4.78
C GLU A 163 44.01 16.30 3.37
N ALA A 164 44.96 15.39 3.15
CA ALA A 164 45.19 14.82 1.82
C ALA A 164 44.00 13.97 1.37
N VAL A 165 43.58 14.13 0.10
CA VAL A 165 42.51 13.32 -0.50
C VAL A 165 43.00 11.88 -0.70
N VAL A 166 42.83 11.07 0.34
CA VAL A 166 42.65 9.63 0.18
C VAL A 166 41.28 9.47 -0.47
N THR A 167 41.25 8.92 -1.69
CA THR A 167 39.98 8.48 -2.29
C THR A 167 39.56 7.20 -1.56
N ASP A 168 38.76 7.35 -0.51
CA ASP A 168 38.15 6.22 0.18
C ASP A 168 37.42 5.33 -0.82
N ALA A 169 37.49 4.01 -0.60
CA ALA A 169 36.70 3.09 -1.38
C ALA A 169 35.21 3.43 -1.19
N PRO A 170 34.40 3.44 -2.27
CA PRO A 170 33.07 4.01 -2.20
C PRO A 170 32.21 3.23 -1.20
N THR A 171 31.54 3.95 -0.32
CA THR A 171 30.74 3.37 0.76
C THR A 171 29.66 2.42 0.23
N PRO A 172 29.28 1.40 1.03
CA PRO A 172 28.15 0.54 0.70
C PRO A 172 26.88 1.38 0.64
N GLY A 173 26.02 1.11 -0.34
CA GLY A 173 24.77 1.85 -0.47
C GLY A 173 24.14 1.77 -1.86
N TRP A 174 22.89 2.21 -1.92
CA TRP A 174 22.10 2.29 -3.12
C TRP A 174 22.65 3.32 -4.12
N ARG A 175 22.58 3.00 -5.41
CA ARG A 175 23.00 3.84 -6.54
C ARG A 175 21.98 3.73 -7.66
N LEU A 176 21.80 4.79 -8.44
CA LEU A 176 20.97 4.72 -9.66
C LEU A 176 21.65 3.83 -10.71
N ALA A 177 20.91 2.85 -11.21
CA ALA A 177 21.33 2.01 -12.33
C ALA A 177 21.13 2.75 -13.67
N ALA A 178 21.91 2.40 -14.68
CA ALA A 178 21.69 2.86 -16.04
C ALA A 178 20.58 2.03 -16.70
N LEU A 179 19.55 2.72 -17.20
CA LEU A 179 18.46 2.10 -17.97
C LEU A 179 18.64 2.32 -19.48
N PRO A 180 18.11 1.40 -20.32
CA PRO A 180 18.02 1.63 -21.75
C PRO A 180 17.03 2.77 -22.04
N GLU A 181 17.08 3.34 -23.24
CA GLU A 181 16.04 4.29 -23.68
C GLU A 181 14.65 3.63 -23.57
N LEU A 182 13.72 4.28 -22.88
CA LEU A 182 12.33 3.83 -22.69
C LEU A 182 11.36 4.67 -23.54
N ALA A 183 10.18 4.12 -23.84
CA ALA A 183 9.20 4.79 -24.67
C ALA A 183 8.47 5.88 -23.87
N GLY A 184 8.62 7.13 -24.30
CA GLY A 184 7.91 8.26 -23.73
C GLY A 184 6.40 8.27 -24.05
N PRO A 185 5.60 9.03 -23.30
CA PRO A 185 6.07 10.11 -22.42
C PRO A 185 6.16 9.73 -20.92
N THR A 186 5.73 8.53 -20.51
CA THR A 186 5.86 8.04 -19.13
C THR A 186 6.34 6.59 -19.08
N SER A 187 7.14 6.24 -18.07
CA SER A 187 7.45 4.86 -17.71
C SER A 187 7.43 4.64 -16.20
N VAL A 188 7.07 3.42 -15.77
CA VAL A 188 7.01 2.97 -14.37
C VAL A 188 7.39 1.49 -14.31
N LEU A 189 8.20 1.10 -13.32
CA LEU A 189 8.40 -0.30 -12.93
C LEU A 189 7.64 -0.57 -11.64
N TRP A 190 7.03 -1.75 -11.53
CA TRP A 190 6.20 -2.16 -10.39
C TRP A 190 6.88 -3.24 -9.54
N ASP A 191 7.56 -4.21 -10.16
CA ASP A 191 8.14 -5.34 -9.45
C ASP A 191 9.45 -5.80 -10.11
N VAL A 192 10.30 -6.48 -9.33
CA VAL A 192 11.62 -6.99 -9.74
C VAL A 192 11.93 -8.33 -9.07
N VAL A 193 12.51 -9.26 -9.82
CA VAL A 193 13.03 -10.52 -9.29
C VAL A 193 14.45 -10.78 -9.79
N SER A 194 15.28 -11.39 -8.96
CA SER A 194 16.58 -11.93 -9.35
C SER A 194 16.71 -13.40 -8.94
N VAL A 195 17.40 -14.18 -9.76
CA VAL A 195 17.73 -15.59 -9.49
C VAL A 195 19.22 -15.82 -9.27
N ASP A 196 20.05 -14.95 -9.84
CA ASP A 196 21.51 -14.90 -9.64
C ASP A 196 22.06 -13.51 -10.04
N ALA A 197 23.34 -13.27 -9.78
CA ALA A 197 24.00 -11.97 -10.03
C ALA A 197 23.99 -11.50 -11.50
N THR A 198 23.70 -12.40 -12.45
CA THR A 198 23.66 -12.17 -13.90
C THR A 198 22.26 -12.23 -14.50
N HIS A 199 21.24 -12.53 -13.70
CA HIS A 199 19.87 -12.73 -14.16
C HIS A 199 18.85 -12.10 -13.20
N ALA A 200 18.29 -10.96 -13.62
CA ALA A 200 17.15 -10.33 -12.99
C ALA A 200 16.18 -9.78 -14.04
N TRP A 201 14.91 -9.64 -13.66
CA TRP A 201 13.85 -9.06 -14.48
C TRP A 201 13.09 -8.03 -13.68
N ALA A 202 12.82 -6.89 -14.29
CA ALA A 202 11.93 -5.86 -13.75
C ALA A 202 10.77 -5.65 -14.72
N VAL A 203 9.56 -5.50 -14.20
CA VAL A 203 8.34 -5.40 -15.01
C VAL A 203 7.57 -4.12 -14.74
N GLY A 204 6.81 -3.66 -15.72
CA GLY A 204 6.10 -2.40 -15.61
C GLY A 204 5.27 -2.00 -16.82
N SER A 205 5.19 -0.69 -17.05
CA SER A 205 4.58 -0.08 -18.24
C SER A 205 5.34 1.14 -18.73
N GLU A 206 5.22 1.41 -20.02
CA GLU A 206 5.77 2.61 -20.67
C GLU A 206 4.77 3.21 -21.68
N ALA A 207 5.18 4.27 -22.36
CA ALA A 207 4.47 4.94 -23.45
C ALA A 207 3.10 5.56 -23.13
N TYR A 208 2.68 5.64 -21.86
CA TYR A 208 1.39 6.23 -21.51
C TYR A 208 1.45 7.75 -21.24
N SER A 209 0.38 8.45 -21.61
CA SER A 209 0.22 9.89 -21.37
C SER A 209 -0.79 10.20 -20.25
N PRO A 210 -0.37 10.76 -19.11
CA PRO A 210 -1.27 11.29 -18.08
C PRO A 210 -2.21 12.41 -18.55
N ALA A 211 -1.98 12.98 -19.75
CA ALA A 211 -2.90 13.91 -20.39
C ALA A 211 -4.10 13.23 -21.08
N GLU A 212 -4.03 11.91 -21.31
CA GLU A 212 -5.02 11.12 -22.04
C GLU A 212 -5.66 10.07 -21.11
N PRO A 213 -6.87 10.30 -20.57
CA PRO A 213 -7.47 9.43 -19.54
C PRO A 213 -7.74 7.98 -19.94
N ASN A 214 -7.62 7.66 -21.24
CA ASN A 214 -7.81 6.31 -21.79
C ASN A 214 -6.49 5.71 -22.32
N ASP A 215 -5.36 6.38 -22.14
CA ASP A 215 -4.07 5.82 -22.53
C ASP A 215 -3.51 4.96 -21.40
N THR A 216 -3.45 3.66 -21.68
CA THR A 216 -3.16 2.61 -20.71
C THR A 216 -1.72 2.11 -20.80
N GLY A 217 -0.92 2.68 -21.72
CA GLY A 217 0.47 2.32 -21.96
C GLY A 217 0.67 0.96 -22.62
N THR A 218 1.93 0.57 -22.73
CA THR A 218 2.34 -0.76 -23.16
C THR A 218 3.12 -1.44 -22.03
N PRO A 219 2.96 -2.76 -21.83
CA PRO A 219 3.80 -3.55 -20.94
C PRO A 219 5.29 -3.32 -21.20
N LEU A 220 6.08 -3.34 -20.13
CA LEU A 220 7.53 -3.26 -20.17
C LEU A 220 8.13 -4.44 -19.40
N ILE A 221 9.15 -5.07 -19.98
CA ILE A 221 10.03 -6.00 -19.28
C ILE A 221 11.46 -5.56 -19.55
N LEU A 222 12.21 -5.30 -18.47
CA LEU A 222 13.65 -5.13 -18.48
C LEU A 222 14.32 -6.40 -17.95
N GLN A 223 15.49 -6.71 -18.47
CA GLN A 223 16.33 -7.83 -18.06
C GLN A 223 17.74 -7.34 -17.77
N TRP A 224 18.30 -7.79 -16.66
CA TRP A 224 19.69 -7.61 -16.26
C TRP A 224 20.54 -8.76 -16.82
N ASP A 225 21.72 -8.45 -17.33
CA ASP A 225 22.69 -9.43 -17.89
C ASP A 225 23.94 -9.67 -17.00
N GLY A 226 23.99 -9.05 -15.81
CA GLY A 226 25.19 -9.00 -14.97
C GLY A 226 25.99 -7.71 -15.08
N THR A 227 25.67 -6.82 -16.01
CA THR A 227 26.37 -5.52 -16.20
C THR A 227 25.43 -4.39 -16.62
N ASN A 228 24.37 -4.67 -17.38
CA ASN A 228 23.43 -3.67 -17.89
C ASN A 228 21.98 -4.16 -17.83
N TRP A 229 21.06 -3.20 -17.70
CA TRP A 229 19.65 -3.42 -18.00
C TRP A 229 19.39 -3.25 -19.49
N ALA A 230 18.67 -4.19 -20.08
CA ALA A 230 18.22 -4.17 -21.47
C ALA A 230 16.72 -4.48 -21.56
N ARG A 231 16.06 -4.03 -22.63
CA ARG A 231 14.66 -4.41 -22.91
C ARG A 231 14.59 -5.88 -23.31
N ALA A 232 13.73 -6.66 -22.64
CA ALA A 232 13.40 -8.01 -23.08
C ALA A 232 12.35 -7.99 -24.19
N ALA A 233 12.41 -8.94 -25.12
CA ALA A 233 11.41 -9.07 -26.17
C ALA A 233 10.10 -9.64 -25.61
N LEU A 234 9.03 -8.84 -25.67
CA LEU A 234 7.67 -9.28 -25.37
C LEU A 234 7.12 -10.24 -26.46
N PRO A 235 6.15 -11.11 -26.15
CA PRO A 235 5.40 -11.83 -27.16
C PRO A 235 4.57 -10.85 -28.00
N ALA A 236 4.00 -11.34 -29.11
CA ALA A 236 3.08 -10.57 -29.94
C ALA A 236 1.71 -10.38 -29.23
N ILE A 237 1.69 -9.50 -28.23
CA ILE A 237 0.51 -9.13 -27.45
C ILE A 237 -0.37 -8.14 -28.22
N SER A 238 -1.69 -8.32 -28.17
CA SER A 238 -2.68 -7.44 -28.81
C SER A 238 -3.32 -6.44 -27.84
N TRP A 239 -2.95 -6.50 -26.56
CA TRP A 239 -3.53 -5.72 -25.48
C TRP A 239 -2.58 -4.59 -25.02
N ARG A 240 -3.14 -3.61 -24.30
CA ARG A 240 -2.44 -2.50 -23.66
C ARG A 240 -2.72 -2.51 -22.16
N GLY A 241 -1.81 -1.95 -21.38
CA GLY A 241 -1.83 -2.04 -19.92
C GLY A 241 -0.40 -2.14 -19.38
N ARG A 242 -0.27 -2.85 -18.26
CA ARG A 242 0.99 -2.96 -17.51
C ARG A 242 1.25 -4.39 -17.06
N LEU A 243 2.49 -4.65 -16.63
CA LEU A 243 2.84 -5.80 -15.81
C LEU A 243 3.09 -5.31 -14.39
N ASP A 244 2.47 -5.99 -13.44
CA ASP A 244 2.42 -5.62 -12.02
C ASP A 244 3.36 -6.47 -11.16
N LEU A 245 3.57 -7.75 -11.54
CA LEU A 245 4.27 -8.75 -10.74
C LEU A 245 5.23 -9.58 -11.59
N VAL A 246 6.37 -10.00 -11.02
CA VAL A 246 7.35 -10.91 -11.64
C VAL A 246 8.00 -11.84 -10.60
N ALA A 247 8.10 -13.13 -10.92
CA ALA A 247 8.84 -14.08 -10.09
C ALA A 247 9.52 -15.16 -10.91
N ALA A 248 10.57 -15.76 -10.36
CA ALA A 248 11.36 -16.80 -11.00
C ALA A 248 12.01 -17.73 -9.97
N ASP A 249 12.23 -18.98 -10.37
CA ASP A 249 13.10 -19.93 -9.65
C ASP A 249 14.43 -20.21 -10.36
N SER A 250 14.55 -19.75 -11.61
CA SER A 250 15.71 -19.97 -12.47
C SER A 250 15.65 -19.05 -13.69
N ALA A 251 16.79 -18.85 -14.36
CA ALA A 251 16.87 -18.02 -15.56
C ALA A 251 16.13 -18.57 -16.79
N ARG A 252 15.39 -19.67 -16.63
CA ARG A 252 14.60 -20.35 -17.68
C ARG A 252 13.14 -20.55 -17.30
N ASN A 253 12.70 -19.99 -16.17
CA ASN A 253 11.35 -20.12 -15.67
C ASN A 253 11.00 -18.85 -14.89
N VAL A 254 10.68 -17.81 -15.64
CA VAL A 254 10.26 -16.50 -15.13
C VAL A 254 8.80 -16.31 -15.50
N TRP A 255 7.99 -15.90 -14.55
CA TRP A 255 6.58 -15.59 -14.75
C TRP A 255 6.36 -14.11 -14.49
N ALA A 256 5.49 -13.49 -15.29
CA ALA A 256 5.04 -12.12 -15.07
C ALA A 256 3.52 -12.07 -15.16
N VAL A 257 2.89 -11.26 -14.31
CA VAL A 257 1.44 -11.03 -14.33
C VAL A 257 1.17 -9.54 -14.45
N GLY A 258 0.11 -9.20 -15.15
CA GLY A 258 -0.38 -7.84 -15.24
C GLY A 258 -1.83 -7.79 -15.68
N SER A 259 -2.32 -6.58 -15.91
CA SER A 259 -3.69 -6.37 -16.39
C SER A 259 -3.80 -5.36 -17.53
N THR A 260 -4.89 -5.48 -18.27
CA THR A 260 -5.42 -4.33 -19.02
C THR A 260 -5.90 -3.27 -18.04
N ALA A 261 -5.58 -2.01 -18.29
CA ALA A 261 -6.21 -0.94 -17.51
C ALA A 261 -7.66 -0.77 -17.99
N ALA A 262 -8.57 -0.63 -17.02
CA ALA A 262 -10.00 -0.52 -17.23
C ALA A 262 -10.60 0.58 -16.34
N ALA A 263 -11.86 0.92 -16.55
CA ALA A 263 -12.53 2.01 -15.84
C ALA A 263 -12.75 1.71 -14.34
N THR A 264 -12.82 0.43 -13.97
CA THR A 264 -12.85 -0.05 -12.59
C THR A 264 -11.94 -1.28 -12.45
N PRO A 265 -11.49 -1.66 -11.23
CA PRO A 265 -10.68 -2.86 -11.01
C PRO A 265 -11.37 -4.16 -11.46
N GLU A 266 -12.70 -4.23 -11.39
CA GLU A 266 -13.49 -5.40 -11.76
C GLU A 266 -13.61 -5.61 -13.28
N ASP A 267 -13.31 -4.59 -14.08
CA ASP A 267 -13.28 -4.65 -15.55
C ASP A 267 -11.86 -4.97 -16.08
N GLN A 268 -10.85 -5.14 -15.21
CA GLN A 268 -9.47 -5.43 -15.61
C GLN A 268 -9.29 -6.89 -16.00
N VAL A 269 -8.69 -7.13 -17.18
CA VAL A 269 -8.40 -8.48 -17.67
C VAL A 269 -6.99 -8.87 -17.25
N THR A 270 -6.86 -9.94 -16.45
CA THR A 270 -5.55 -10.50 -16.09
C THR A 270 -4.88 -11.17 -17.28
N HIS A 271 -3.60 -10.85 -17.50
CA HIS A 271 -2.71 -11.52 -18.44
C HIS A 271 -1.51 -12.13 -17.70
N VAL A 272 -1.13 -13.34 -18.10
CA VAL A 272 0.02 -14.07 -17.53
C VAL A 272 1.01 -14.41 -18.62
N LEU A 273 2.28 -14.05 -18.42
CA LEU A 273 3.38 -14.34 -19.33
C LEU A 273 4.37 -15.30 -18.67
N HIS A 274 4.94 -16.21 -19.46
CA HIS A 274 5.98 -17.16 -19.04
C HIS A 274 7.19 -17.11 -19.97
N TYR A 275 8.39 -17.04 -19.40
CA TYR A 275 9.68 -17.11 -20.08
C TYR A 275 10.31 -18.49 -19.89
N ASP A 276 10.63 -19.17 -21.00
CA ASP A 276 11.20 -20.52 -21.01
C ASP A 276 12.74 -20.57 -21.10
N GLY A 277 13.41 -19.43 -20.90
CA GLY A 277 14.85 -19.31 -21.16
C GLY A 277 15.21 -19.04 -22.62
N SER A 278 14.22 -18.76 -23.48
CA SER A 278 14.41 -18.32 -24.86
C SER A 278 13.45 -17.20 -25.28
N ALA A 279 12.16 -17.30 -24.94
CA ALA A 279 11.15 -16.32 -25.31
C ALA A 279 10.01 -16.25 -24.28
N TRP A 280 9.45 -15.06 -24.12
CA TRP A 280 8.21 -14.85 -23.39
C TRP A 280 7.02 -15.32 -24.22
N ARG A 281 6.04 -15.97 -23.60
CA ARG A 281 4.76 -16.37 -24.21
C ARG A 281 3.62 -16.12 -23.25
N GLU A 282 2.45 -15.81 -23.80
CA GLU A 282 1.23 -15.66 -23.00
C GLU A 282 0.67 -17.04 -22.63
N VAL A 283 0.37 -17.25 -21.34
CA VAL A 283 -0.21 -18.47 -20.78
C VAL A 283 -1.70 -18.21 -20.51
N PRO A 284 -2.63 -19.00 -21.07
CA PRO A 284 -4.06 -18.81 -20.83
C PRO A 284 -4.42 -18.88 -19.34
N PHE A 285 -5.05 -17.81 -18.83
CA PHE A 285 -5.57 -17.71 -17.47
C PHE A 285 -7.10 -17.54 -17.48
N ALA A 286 -7.81 -18.50 -18.08
CA ALA A 286 -9.27 -18.46 -18.18
C ALA A 286 -9.92 -19.05 -16.91
N ARG A 287 -10.76 -18.27 -16.23
CA ARG A 287 -11.66 -18.77 -15.18
C ARG A 287 -12.91 -19.38 -15.82
N GLY A 288 -13.68 -20.16 -15.05
CA GLY A 288 -14.66 -21.13 -15.57
C GLY A 288 -15.89 -20.58 -16.30
N ASP A 289 -16.07 -19.26 -16.34
CA ASP A 289 -17.10 -18.52 -17.09
C ASP A 289 -16.58 -17.90 -18.40
N GLY A 290 -15.26 -17.89 -18.61
CA GLY A 290 -14.62 -17.29 -19.78
C GLY A 290 -14.23 -15.82 -19.61
N GLU A 291 -14.38 -15.25 -18.42
CA GLU A 291 -13.88 -13.91 -18.09
C GLU A 291 -12.62 -14.00 -17.20
N ASN A 292 -11.67 -13.08 -17.38
CA ASN A 292 -10.41 -13.04 -16.63
C ASN A 292 -10.38 -11.83 -15.67
N HIS A 293 -11.53 -11.50 -15.09
CA HIS A 293 -11.70 -10.37 -14.17
C HIS A 293 -11.18 -10.75 -12.78
N ALA A 294 -9.89 -10.54 -12.55
CA ALA A 294 -9.22 -10.85 -11.29
C ALA A 294 -8.11 -9.84 -10.96
N LEU A 295 -8.11 -9.34 -9.72
CA LEU A 295 -6.98 -8.61 -9.17
C LEU A 295 -5.99 -9.64 -8.60
N ILE A 296 -4.94 -9.96 -9.36
CA ILE A 296 -3.81 -10.75 -8.86
C ILE A 296 -2.84 -9.82 -8.17
N THR A 297 -2.51 -10.14 -6.93
CA THR A 297 -1.73 -9.28 -6.01
C THR A 297 -0.39 -9.91 -5.63
N GLY A 298 -0.31 -11.24 -5.58
CA GLY A 298 0.91 -11.96 -5.27
C GLY A 298 1.21 -13.08 -6.27
N LEU A 299 2.49 -13.22 -6.60
CA LEU A 299 3.04 -14.25 -7.47
C LEU A 299 4.30 -14.84 -6.80
N THR A 300 4.45 -16.16 -6.82
CA THR A 300 5.70 -16.83 -6.45
C THR A 300 5.97 -18.02 -7.35
N VAL A 301 7.25 -18.32 -7.60
CA VAL A 301 7.68 -19.42 -8.47
C VAL A 301 8.73 -20.24 -7.73
N LEU A 302 8.53 -21.55 -7.65
CA LEU A 302 9.49 -22.48 -7.05
C LEU A 302 9.31 -23.92 -7.58
N GLY A 303 10.40 -24.57 -7.94
CA GLY A 303 10.41 -25.98 -8.33
C GLY A 303 9.61 -26.27 -9.61
N GLY A 304 9.53 -25.32 -10.53
CA GLY A 304 8.71 -25.41 -11.74
C GLY A 304 7.21 -25.10 -11.54
N HIS A 305 6.78 -24.80 -10.31
CA HIS A 305 5.42 -24.37 -10.01
C HIS A 305 5.35 -22.85 -9.90
N ALA A 306 4.34 -22.24 -10.51
CA ALA A 306 3.94 -20.86 -10.22
C ALA A 306 2.67 -20.87 -9.36
N TRP A 307 2.61 -20.02 -8.35
CA TRP A 307 1.41 -19.79 -7.55
C TRP A 307 1.00 -18.33 -7.64
N LEU A 308 -0.30 -18.11 -7.84
CA LEU A 308 -0.94 -16.79 -7.86
C LEU A 308 -1.93 -16.67 -6.71
N VAL A 309 -1.95 -15.50 -6.07
CA VAL A 309 -3.00 -15.11 -5.11
C VAL A 309 -3.60 -13.77 -5.49
N GLY A 310 -4.84 -13.56 -5.06
CA GLY A 310 -5.57 -12.33 -5.32
C GLY A 310 -7.05 -12.48 -5.03
N ASN A 311 -7.87 -11.66 -5.70
CA ASN A 311 -9.31 -11.59 -5.47
C ASN A 311 -10.10 -11.36 -6.76
N ASP A 312 -11.24 -12.05 -6.90
CA ASP A 312 -12.37 -11.62 -7.74
C ASP A 312 -13.43 -11.07 -6.80
N ARG A 313 -13.56 -9.74 -6.77
CA ARG A 313 -14.41 -9.01 -5.81
C ARG A 313 -14.06 -9.41 -4.36
N ASN A 314 -14.88 -10.24 -3.71
CA ASN A 314 -14.66 -10.72 -2.35
C ASN A 314 -14.15 -12.18 -2.29
N ASP A 315 -14.14 -12.89 -3.42
CA ASP A 315 -13.73 -14.29 -3.48
C ASP A 315 -12.21 -14.38 -3.62
N VAL A 316 -11.56 -15.06 -2.67
CA VAL A 316 -10.12 -15.29 -2.69
C VAL A 316 -9.75 -16.24 -3.83
N ILE A 317 -8.75 -15.83 -4.60
CA ILE A 317 -8.11 -16.60 -5.67
C ILE A 317 -6.83 -17.20 -5.12
N ILE A 318 -6.66 -18.51 -5.30
CA ILE A 318 -5.38 -19.21 -5.12
C ILE A 318 -5.26 -20.20 -6.30
N GLU A 319 -4.36 -19.92 -7.24
CA GLU A 319 -4.19 -20.73 -8.45
C GLU A 319 -2.75 -21.23 -8.54
N GLN A 320 -2.58 -22.52 -8.85
CA GLN A 320 -1.27 -23.15 -9.01
C GLN A 320 -1.09 -23.62 -10.45
N TRP A 321 0.00 -23.24 -11.11
CA TRP A 321 0.43 -23.87 -12.36
C TRP A 321 1.13 -25.21 -12.08
N ASP A 322 0.59 -26.29 -12.62
CA ASP A 322 1.12 -27.65 -12.47
C ASP A 322 2.14 -28.05 -13.56
N GLY A 323 2.53 -27.10 -14.42
CA GLY A 323 3.35 -27.33 -15.61
C GLY A 323 2.53 -27.49 -16.91
N ARG A 324 1.20 -27.59 -16.83
CA ARG A 324 0.29 -27.75 -17.98
C ARG A 324 -1.01 -26.95 -17.89
N SER A 325 -1.52 -26.75 -16.68
CA SER A 325 -2.80 -26.10 -16.40
C SER A 325 -2.80 -25.39 -15.06
N TRP A 326 -3.68 -24.41 -14.93
CA TRP A 326 -4.02 -23.80 -13.64
C TRP A 326 -4.92 -24.73 -12.84
N ARG A 327 -4.56 -24.92 -11.57
CA ARG A 327 -5.33 -25.66 -10.58
C ARG A 327 -5.74 -24.72 -9.46
N SER A 328 -7.05 -24.52 -9.34
CA SER A 328 -7.64 -23.69 -8.29
C SER A 328 -7.62 -24.41 -6.94
N HIS A 329 -7.19 -23.70 -5.92
CA HIS A 329 -7.10 -24.16 -4.54
C HIS A 329 -8.12 -23.45 -3.66
N GLN A 330 -8.63 -24.18 -2.68
CA GLN A 330 -9.62 -23.64 -1.75
C GLN A 330 -8.91 -22.90 -0.60
N PRO A 331 -9.30 -21.66 -0.25
CA PRO A 331 -8.78 -20.95 0.91
C PRO A 331 -9.17 -21.67 2.24
N PRO A 332 -8.69 -21.20 3.41
CA PRO A 332 -9.19 -21.68 4.69
C PRO A 332 -10.72 -21.55 4.83
N ALA A 333 -11.33 -22.40 5.65
CA ALA A 333 -12.79 -22.47 5.77
C ALA A 333 -13.39 -21.21 6.39
N GLU A 334 -12.63 -20.51 7.24
CA GLU A 334 -12.98 -19.25 7.88
C GLU A 334 -13.31 -18.17 6.84
N CYS A 335 -12.54 -18.10 5.75
CA CYS A 335 -12.79 -17.16 4.65
C CYS A 335 -14.06 -17.45 3.84
N ARG A 336 -14.56 -18.69 3.84
CA ARG A 336 -15.80 -19.06 3.13
C ARG A 336 -17.04 -19.07 4.03
N THR A 337 -16.88 -19.52 5.28
CA THR A 337 -17.99 -19.88 6.17
C THR A 337 -17.89 -19.26 7.56
N GLY A 338 -17.04 -18.25 7.75
CA GLY A 338 -16.85 -17.53 9.02
C GLY A 338 -18.04 -16.69 9.51
N GLY A 339 -19.17 -16.70 8.77
CA GLY A 339 -20.37 -15.94 9.09
C GLY A 339 -20.22 -14.46 8.77
N THR A 340 -20.97 -13.60 9.47
CA THR A 340 -20.83 -12.14 9.33
C THR A 340 -19.69 -11.59 10.19
N SER A 341 -18.96 -10.62 9.66
CA SER A 341 -17.99 -9.80 10.38
C SER A 341 -18.69 -8.72 11.24
N PHE A 342 -17.93 -7.79 11.82
CA PHE A 342 -18.48 -6.71 12.66
C PHE A 342 -19.48 -5.85 11.87
N GLY A 343 -20.51 -5.34 12.56
CA GLY A 343 -21.59 -4.56 11.92
C GLY A 343 -22.52 -5.37 11.01
N GLY A 344 -22.39 -6.70 10.94
CA GLY A 344 -23.25 -7.56 10.10
C GLY A 344 -22.84 -7.61 8.63
N MET A 345 -21.67 -7.08 8.28
CA MET A 345 -21.10 -7.23 6.94
C MET A 345 -20.76 -8.71 6.64
N PRO A 346 -20.69 -9.13 5.37
CA PRO A 346 -20.15 -10.43 5.02
C PRO A 346 -18.73 -10.63 5.58
N ASN A 347 -18.34 -11.89 5.76
CA ASN A 347 -16.92 -12.23 5.86
C ASN A 347 -16.20 -11.81 4.57
N PHE A 348 -14.98 -11.32 4.71
CA PHE A 348 -14.08 -11.10 3.60
C PHE A 348 -12.67 -11.57 3.96
N CYS A 349 -11.93 -11.99 2.95
CA CYS A 349 -10.50 -12.23 2.99
C CYS A 349 -9.91 -11.66 1.71
N THR A 350 -8.80 -10.97 1.84
CA THR A 350 -8.03 -10.38 0.75
C THR A 350 -6.61 -10.91 0.89
N LEU A 351 -6.04 -11.42 -0.20
CA LEU A 351 -4.64 -11.84 -0.25
C LEU A 351 -3.84 -10.81 -1.02
N THR A 352 -2.64 -10.53 -0.55
CA THR A 352 -1.74 -9.48 -1.04
C THR A 352 -0.40 -10.06 -1.44
N ALA A 353 0.11 -11.04 -0.69
CA ALA A 353 1.42 -11.64 -0.89
C ALA A 353 1.40 -13.17 -0.85
N ILE A 354 2.37 -13.79 -1.54
CA ILE A 354 2.63 -15.23 -1.47
C ILE A 354 4.13 -15.51 -1.60
N LYS A 355 4.65 -16.48 -0.83
CA LYS A 355 6.05 -16.90 -0.84
C LYS A 355 6.15 -18.42 -0.70
N ALA A 356 6.84 -19.08 -1.64
CA ALA A 356 7.13 -20.51 -1.57
C ALA A 356 8.53 -20.77 -1.00
N PHE A 357 8.64 -21.79 -0.14
CA PHE A 357 9.90 -22.40 0.31
C PHE A 357 10.01 -23.87 -0.12
N GLY A 358 8.90 -24.50 -0.48
CA GLY A 358 8.83 -25.81 -1.13
C GLY A 358 7.47 -26.04 -1.81
N PRO A 359 7.28 -27.14 -2.54
CA PRO A 359 5.98 -27.50 -3.13
C PRO A 359 4.88 -27.72 -2.07
N ASP A 360 5.30 -28.11 -0.86
CA ASP A 360 4.45 -28.39 0.30
C ASP A 360 4.66 -27.37 1.46
N ASP A 361 5.34 -26.24 1.18
CA ASP A 361 5.62 -25.16 2.14
C ASP A 361 5.49 -23.82 1.40
N VAL A 362 4.28 -23.27 1.41
CA VAL A 362 3.94 -21.99 0.77
C VAL A 362 3.14 -21.14 1.75
N TRP A 363 3.50 -19.88 1.86
CA TRP A 363 2.88 -18.91 2.77
C TRP A 363 2.15 -17.85 1.96
N ALA A 364 0.94 -17.49 2.35
CA ALA A 364 0.18 -16.39 1.75
C ALA A 364 -0.29 -15.44 2.84
N ALA A 365 -0.32 -14.14 2.55
CA ALA A 365 -0.67 -13.11 3.52
C ALA A 365 -1.65 -12.08 2.95
N GLY A 366 -2.19 -11.24 3.82
CA GLY A 366 -3.16 -10.20 3.50
C GLY A 366 -3.93 -9.76 4.74
N ASN A 367 -5.25 -9.60 4.61
CA ASN A 367 -6.14 -9.21 5.70
C ASN A 367 -7.55 -9.80 5.54
N GLY A 368 -8.32 -9.81 6.62
CA GLY A 368 -9.72 -10.22 6.55
C GLY A 368 -10.49 -9.95 7.82
N ALA A 369 -11.80 -10.15 7.74
CA ALA A 369 -12.69 -10.05 8.89
C ALA A 369 -13.82 -11.08 8.81
N TRP A 370 -14.11 -11.72 9.93
CA TRP A 370 -15.24 -12.62 10.11
C TRP A 370 -15.64 -12.66 11.59
N LYS A 371 -16.54 -13.56 11.99
CA LYS A 371 -16.99 -13.63 13.37
C LYS A 371 -15.86 -14.02 14.33
N GLY A 372 -15.36 -13.05 15.10
CA GLY A 372 -14.29 -13.24 16.08
C GLY A 372 -12.86 -13.09 15.55
N PHE A 373 -12.69 -12.45 14.40
CA PHE A 373 -11.39 -12.13 13.81
C PHE A 373 -11.48 -10.84 12.99
N THR A 374 -10.50 -9.93 13.11
CA THR A 374 -10.32 -8.81 12.19
C THR A 374 -8.87 -8.37 12.15
N GLY A 375 -8.25 -8.31 10.97
CA GLY A 375 -6.88 -7.81 10.83
C GLY A 375 -5.99 -8.63 9.89
N PRO A 376 -4.67 -8.59 10.10
CA PRO A 376 -3.69 -9.16 9.17
C PRO A 376 -3.72 -10.70 9.21
N LEU A 377 -3.70 -11.31 8.03
CA LEU A 377 -3.83 -12.75 7.81
C LEU A 377 -2.53 -13.39 7.37
N LEU A 378 -2.26 -14.57 7.88
CA LEU A 378 -1.19 -15.44 7.41
C LEU A 378 -1.71 -16.87 7.25
N PHE A 379 -1.58 -17.42 6.04
CA PHE A 379 -1.97 -18.78 5.68
C PHE A 379 -0.75 -19.60 5.30
N HIS A 380 -0.82 -20.90 5.57
CA HIS A 380 0.22 -21.88 5.23
C HIS A 380 -0.37 -23.05 4.46
N TRP A 381 0.21 -23.35 3.30
CA TRP A 381 0.02 -24.58 2.54
C TRP A 381 0.99 -25.65 3.04
N ASN A 382 0.49 -26.86 3.29
CA ASN A 382 1.28 -27.98 3.79
C ASN A 382 1.36 -29.19 2.82
N GLY A 383 1.15 -28.96 1.53
CA GLY A 383 1.01 -30.02 0.51
C GLY A 383 -0.39 -30.63 0.38
N THR A 384 -1.27 -30.41 1.35
CA THR A 384 -2.63 -31.00 1.37
C THR A 384 -3.76 -29.99 1.51
N GLY A 385 -3.53 -28.84 2.15
CA GLY A 385 -4.52 -27.81 2.36
C GLY A 385 -3.91 -26.51 2.91
N TRP A 386 -4.62 -25.41 2.70
CA TRP A 386 -4.33 -24.13 3.33
C TRP A 386 -4.90 -24.10 4.76
N ARG A 387 -4.08 -23.68 5.73
CA ARG A 387 -4.48 -23.46 7.13
C ARG A 387 -4.19 -22.03 7.56
N THR A 388 -5.05 -21.47 8.41
CA THR A 388 -4.81 -20.18 9.05
C THR A 388 -3.74 -20.32 10.14
N VAL A 389 -2.77 -19.40 10.15
CA VAL A 389 -1.70 -19.33 11.14
C VAL A 389 -1.96 -18.13 12.06
N GLN A 390 -1.80 -18.33 13.36
CA GLN A 390 -2.12 -17.32 14.37
C GLN A 390 -0.86 -16.53 14.72
N VAL A 391 -0.86 -15.23 14.45
CA VAL A 391 0.27 -14.33 14.69
C VAL A 391 0.15 -13.62 16.05
N GLY A 392 -1.06 -13.54 16.62
CA GLY A 392 -1.31 -12.91 17.92
C GLY A 392 -1.63 -11.41 17.86
N ILE A 393 -1.92 -10.89 16.66
CA ILE A 393 -2.26 -9.49 16.36
C ILE A 393 -3.64 -9.38 15.66
N ASN A 394 -4.47 -10.40 15.82
CA ASN A 394 -5.71 -10.67 15.08
C ASN A 394 -6.92 -9.74 15.40
N GLU A 395 -6.64 -8.59 16.01
CA GLU A 395 -7.59 -7.51 16.30
C GLU A 395 -7.02 -6.13 15.89
N ASP A 396 -5.82 -6.09 15.29
CA ASP A 396 -5.24 -4.89 14.70
C ASP A 396 -5.84 -4.68 13.30
N GLU A 397 -6.45 -3.51 13.03
CA GLU A 397 -7.04 -3.18 11.71
C GLU A 397 -5.95 -2.82 10.69
N SER A 398 -4.99 -3.72 10.51
CA SER A 398 -3.88 -3.65 9.56
C SER A 398 -3.94 -4.80 8.55
N SER A 399 -3.06 -4.74 7.55
CA SER A 399 -2.90 -5.76 6.52
C SER A 399 -1.43 -6.10 6.38
N PHE A 400 -1.12 -7.38 6.13
CA PHE A 400 0.19 -7.74 5.59
C PHE A 400 0.17 -7.49 4.08
N GLU A 401 1.26 -6.95 3.54
CA GLU A 401 1.38 -6.60 2.12
C GLU A 401 2.52 -7.35 1.41
N ALA A 402 3.55 -7.81 2.14
CA ALA A 402 4.68 -8.55 1.56
C ALA A 402 5.26 -9.62 2.51
N LEU A 403 5.90 -10.64 1.91
CA LEU A 403 6.48 -11.81 2.57
C LEU A 403 7.90 -12.11 2.05
N ALA A 404 8.88 -12.19 2.94
CA ALA A 404 10.25 -12.59 2.59
C ALA A 404 10.92 -13.42 3.68
N GLY A 405 12.09 -13.96 3.36
CA GLY A 405 12.90 -14.75 4.28
C GLY A 405 13.68 -15.83 3.55
N PRO A 406 14.72 -16.40 4.19
CA PRO A 406 15.48 -17.53 3.65
C PRO A 406 14.76 -18.88 3.86
N SER A 407 13.80 -18.96 4.79
CA SER A 407 13.06 -20.19 5.11
C SER A 407 11.72 -19.89 5.79
N SER A 408 10.81 -20.86 5.81
CA SER A 408 9.56 -20.78 6.60
C SER A 408 9.81 -20.51 8.10
N SER A 409 10.91 -21.02 8.64
CA SER A 409 11.33 -20.78 10.03
C SER A 409 11.89 -19.39 10.30
N GLU A 410 12.13 -18.57 9.26
CA GLU A 410 12.65 -17.20 9.33
C GLU A 410 11.85 -16.24 8.43
N LEU A 411 10.55 -16.47 8.33
CA LEU A 411 9.63 -15.68 7.52
C LEU A 411 9.41 -14.29 8.15
N TRP A 412 9.73 -13.24 7.40
CA TRP A 412 9.25 -11.88 7.63
C TRP A 412 7.89 -11.67 6.93
N ALA A 413 6.94 -11.11 7.67
CA ALA A 413 5.68 -10.61 7.14
C ALA A 413 5.54 -9.12 7.50
N VAL A 414 5.34 -8.27 6.50
CA VAL A 414 5.34 -6.81 6.65
C VAL A 414 4.06 -6.22 6.08
N GLY A 415 3.71 -5.00 6.45
CA GLY A 415 2.48 -4.37 5.98
C GLY A 415 2.19 -2.99 6.56
N ASP A 416 0.94 -2.57 6.40
CA ASP A 416 0.47 -1.20 6.65
C ASP A 416 0.79 -0.69 8.06
N GLY A 417 1.03 0.62 8.15
CA GLY A 417 1.30 1.30 9.42
C GLY A 417 2.60 0.86 10.09
N GLY A 418 3.56 0.35 9.31
CA GLY A 418 4.83 -0.17 9.81
C GLY A 418 4.68 -1.48 10.57
N LEU A 419 3.68 -2.29 10.23
CA LEU A 419 3.58 -3.66 10.68
C LEU A 419 4.77 -4.45 10.13
N ALA A 420 5.53 -5.09 11.02
CA ALA A 420 6.56 -6.05 10.65
C ALA A 420 6.63 -7.13 11.73
N VAL A 421 6.64 -8.38 11.30
CA VAL A 421 6.61 -9.57 12.15
C VAL A 421 7.65 -10.56 11.64
N ARG A 422 8.41 -11.18 12.56
CA ARG A 422 9.34 -12.27 12.25
C ARG A 422 8.83 -13.58 12.82
N GLY A 423 8.68 -14.59 11.96
CA GLY A 423 8.52 -15.98 12.35
C GLY A 423 9.85 -16.56 12.83
N SER A 424 9.81 -17.29 13.95
CA SER A 424 10.93 -18.05 14.50
C SER A 424 10.40 -19.33 15.15
N GLY A 425 10.77 -20.49 14.61
CA GLY A 425 10.47 -21.80 15.21
C GLY A 425 8.99 -22.13 15.44
N GLY A 426 8.06 -21.48 14.72
CA GLY A 426 6.61 -21.63 14.90
C GLY A 426 5.97 -20.62 15.86
N SER A 427 6.74 -19.68 16.42
CA SER A 427 6.26 -18.46 17.06
C SER A 427 6.48 -17.24 16.16
N PHE A 428 5.78 -16.13 16.45
CA PHE A 428 5.91 -14.87 15.74
C PHE A 428 6.22 -13.73 16.71
N GLU A 429 7.23 -12.92 16.38
CA GLU A 429 7.66 -11.77 17.17
C GLU A 429 7.37 -10.46 16.41
N LEU A 430 6.85 -9.45 17.10
CA LEU A 430 6.43 -8.18 16.53
C LEU A 430 7.57 -7.15 16.56
N HIS A 431 8.00 -6.69 15.39
CA HIS A 431 9.10 -5.75 15.19
C HIS A 431 8.61 -4.46 14.52
N ARG A 432 7.55 -3.80 15.03
CA ARG A 432 6.97 -2.61 14.37
C ARG A 432 8.01 -1.51 14.06
N TYR A 433 7.85 -0.90 12.89
CA TYR A 433 8.57 0.29 12.47
C TYR A 433 7.69 1.53 12.62
N THR A 434 8.24 2.65 13.09
CA THR A 434 7.45 3.82 13.54
C THR A 434 7.13 4.85 12.45
N GLN A 435 7.72 4.76 11.25
CA GLN A 435 7.45 5.72 10.16
C GLN A 435 6.78 5.09 8.92
N GLY A 436 6.28 3.85 9.03
CA GLY A 436 5.87 3.01 7.90
C GLY A 436 5.12 3.74 6.77
N GLY A 437 5.78 3.78 5.61
CA GLY A 437 5.24 4.23 4.34
C GLY A 437 4.12 3.35 3.79
N ALA A 438 3.62 3.74 2.62
CA ALA A 438 2.62 2.98 1.87
C ALA A 438 3.29 2.07 0.83
N LEU A 439 2.65 0.92 0.53
CA LEU A 439 3.15 -0.13 -0.35
C LEU A 439 4.52 -0.69 0.10
N PRO A 440 4.61 -1.32 1.29
CA PRO A 440 5.85 -1.91 1.76
C PRO A 440 6.09 -3.27 1.10
N ASP A 441 7.10 -3.36 0.25
CA ASP A 441 7.73 -4.63 -0.10
C ASP A 441 8.87 -4.95 0.87
N VAL A 442 9.29 -6.23 0.95
CA VAL A 442 10.39 -6.70 1.79
C VAL A 442 11.24 -7.75 1.08
N VAL A 443 12.56 -7.67 1.29
CA VAL A 443 13.51 -8.75 1.01
C VAL A 443 14.40 -9.00 2.22
N THR A 444 15.14 -10.10 2.24
CA THR A 444 16.22 -10.33 3.21
C THR A 444 17.57 -10.28 2.50
N ASP A 445 18.55 -9.59 3.08
CA ASP A 445 19.92 -9.60 2.59
C ASP A 445 20.64 -10.93 2.90
N LEU A 446 21.91 -11.03 2.48
CA LEU A 446 22.77 -12.20 2.69
C LEU A 446 22.98 -12.55 4.18
N ALA A 447 22.75 -11.61 5.10
CA ALA A 447 22.80 -11.83 6.55
C ALA A 447 21.41 -12.08 7.18
N GLY A 448 20.38 -12.30 6.36
CA GLY A 448 19.00 -12.52 6.79
C GLY A 448 18.32 -11.30 7.39
N GLN A 449 18.91 -10.09 7.27
CA GLN A 449 18.28 -8.87 7.77
C GLN A 449 17.22 -8.39 6.77
N PRO A 450 16.02 -7.99 7.23
CA PRO A 450 15.00 -7.47 6.34
C PRO A 450 15.38 -6.08 5.84
N TRP A 451 15.09 -5.84 4.57
CA TRP A 451 15.10 -4.53 3.92
C TRP A 451 13.69 -4.29 3.37
N LEU A 452 13.11 -3.12 3.68
CA LEU A 452 11.80 -2.72 3.16
C LEU A 452 11.90 -1.41 2.37
N ILE A 453 10.92 -1.21 1.49
CA ILE A 453 10.60 0.11 0.95
C ILE A 453 9.89 0.94 2.02
N ASP A 454 10.34 2.17 2.21
CA ASP A 454 9.69 3.19 3.04
C ASP A 454 9.43 4.45 2.20
N ASN A 455 8.35 4.41 1.41
CA ASN A 455 7.93 5.53 0.57
C ASN A 455 7.53 6.72 1.44
N SER A 456 8.34 7.79 1.40
CA SER A 456 8.08 9.01 2.17
C SER A 456 6.88 9.79 1.61
N PRO A 457 6.15 10.54 2.44
CA PRO A 457 5.27 11.62 1.98
C PRO A 457 6.05 12.79 1.35
N ALA A 458 7.35 12.90 1.64
CA ALA A 458 8.25 13.83 0.97
C ALA A 458 8.51 13.42 -0.50
N PRO A 459 8.99 14.33 -1.37
CA PRO A 459 9.37 14.02 -2.75
C PRO A 459 10.68 13.21 -2.84
N SER A 460 10.73 12.06 -2.17
CA SER A 460 11.86 11.12 -2.14
C SER A 460 11.43 9.77 -1.57
N ALA A 461 11.98 8.68 -2.07
CA ALA A 461 11.85 7.37 -1.44
C ALA A 461 12.97 7.13 -0.40
N SER A 462 12.71 6.23 0.56
CA SER A 462 13.71 5.65 1.44
C SER A 462 13.58 4.14 1.44
N LEU A 463 14.63 3.47 1.92
CA LEU A 463 14.55 2.08 2.36
C LEU A 463 14.79 2.04 3.87
N VAL A 464 14.36 0.98 4.52
CA VAL A 464 14.63 0.73 5.94
C VAL A 464 15.17 -0.68 6.13
N THR A 465 16.13 -0.84 7.05
CA THR A 465 16.68 -2.15 7.41
C THR A 465 16.64 -2.35 8.91
N TYR A 466 16.46 -3.60 9.36
CA TYR A 466 16.53 -3.95 10.77
C TYR A 466 17.91 -4.46 11.13
N GLY A 467 18.53 -3.89 12.16
CA GLY A 467 19.83 -4.31 12.64
C GLY A 467 20.05 -3.91 14.10
N SER A 468 20.79 -4.73 14.85
CA SER A 468 21.09 -4.48 16.28
C SER A 468 19.87 -4.22 17.17
N GLY A 469 18.70 -4.73 16.80
CA GLY A 469 17.43 -4.57 17.53
C GLY A 469 16.59 -3.36 17.11
N THR A 470 17.05 -2.54 16.15
CA THR A 470 16.41 -1.29 15.73
C THR A 470 16.27 -1.17 14.21
N TRP A 471 15.27 -0.43 13.76
CA TRP A 471 15.14 -0.02 12.36
C TRP A 471 16.01 1.20 12.06
N ALA A 472 16.72 1.18 10.93
CA ALA A 472 17.51 2.29 10.42
C ALA A 472 17.05 2.66 9.00
N GLY A 473 16.78 3.96 8.79
CA GLY A 473 16.42 4.50 7.47
C GLY A 473 17.66 4.77 6.61
N VAL A 474 17.55 4.44 5.33
CA VAL A 474 18.57 4.58 4.29
C VAL A 474 17.94 5.35 3.12
N PRO A 475 18.28 6.63 2.91
CA PRO A 475 17.73 7.42 1.81
C PRO A 475 18.03 6.78 0.45
N ALA A 476 17.03 6.73 -0.44
CA ALA A 476 17.23 6.27 -1.81
C ALA A 476 17.81 7.39 -2.68
N PRO A 477 18.83 7.14 -3.52
CA PRO A 477 19.31 8.13 -4.48
C PRO A 477 18.28 8.39 -5.58
N GLN A 478 18.03 9.67 -5.87
CA GLN A 478 17.01 10.13 -6.81
C GLN A 478 17.67 10.82 -8.02
N PRO A 479 17.11 10.70 -9.25
CA PRO A 479 17.61 11.46 -10.40
C PRO A 479 17.61 12.97 -10.14
N SER A 480 18.64 13.68 -10.61
CA SER A 480 18.86 15.10 -10.29
C SER A 480 17.79 16.05 -10.84
N ASP A 481 17.04 15.61 -11.85
CA ASP A 481 15.93 16.31 -12.50
C ASP A 481 14.56 15.94 -11.91
N ALA A 482 14.48 14.91 -11.06
CA ALA A 482 13.22 14.44 -10.48
C ALA A 482 12.74 15.29 -9.30
N THR A 483 11.43 15.51 -9.26
CA THR A 483 10.69 16.29 -8.24
C THR A 483 9.98 15.42 -7.20
N GLY A 484 10.33 14.13 -7.16
CA GLY A 484 9.73 13.09 -6.33
C GLY A 484 10.13 11.70 -6.83
N MET A 485 10.01 10.68 -5.98
CA MET A 485 10.31 9.29 -6.33
C MET A 485 9.57 8.34 -5.41
N SER A 486 9.05 7.24 -5.97
CA SER A 486 8.51 6.10 -5.23
C SER A 486 9.18 4.82 -5.69
N LEU A 487 9.39 3.89 -4.75
CA LEU A 487 9.81 2.52 -5.01
C LEU A 487 8.59 1.60 -4.87
N HIS A 488 8.56 0.51 -5.64
CA HIS A 488 7.42 -0.41 -5.70
C HIS A 488 7.81 -1.87 -5.45
N GLY A 489 9.03 -2.31 -5.81
CA GLY A 489 9.50 -3.67 -5.56
C GLY A 489 11.01 -3.77 -5.27
N LEU A 490 11.40 -4.83 -4.57
CA LEU A 490 12.76 -5.17 -4.14
C LEU A 490 13.15 -6.60 -4.56
N ALA A 491 14.40 -6.79 -4.97
CA ALA A 491 14.98 -8.11 -5.16
C ALA A 491 16.31 -8.24 -4.41
N SER A 492 16.41 -9.24 -3.53
CA SER A 492 17.69 -9.78 -3.06
C SER A 492 18.23 -10.79 -4.07
N ILE A 493 19.55 -10.87 -4.24
CA ILE A 493 20.18 -11.90 -5.08
C ILE A 493 20.66 -13.07 -4.19
N PRO A 494 20.32 -14.33 -4.50
CA PRO A 494 20.85 -15.49 -3.79
C PRO A 494 22.39 -15.49 -3.74
N ASP A 495 22.94 -15.83 -2.57
CA ASP A 495 24.38 -15.92 -2.29
C ASP A 495 25.20 -14.66 -2.64
N SER A 496 24.56 -13.49 -2.72
CA SER A 496 25.18 -12.23 -3.14
C SER A 496 24.69 -11.06 -2.27
N PRO A 497 25.55 -10.05 -2.00
CA PRO A 497 25.13 -8.84 -1.31
C PRO A 497 24.52 -7.80 -2.26
N LEU A 498 24.45 -8.06 -3.57
CA LEU A 498 23.74 -7.21 -4.52
C LEU A 498 22.22 -7.30 -4.28
N MET A 499 21.54 -6.17 -4.37
CA MET A 499 20.09 -6.06 -4.33
C MET A 499 19.62 -5.03 -5.36
N PHE A 500 18.40 -5.18 -5.84
CA PHE A 500 17.73 -4.20 -6.70
C PHE A 500 16.51 -3.60 -6.00
N ALA A 501 16.21 -2.35 -6.31
CA ALA A 501 14.92 -1.72 -6.02
C ALA A 501 14.41 -1.05 -7.29
N VAL A 502 13.10 -1.10 -7.56
CA VAL A 502 12.52 -0.51 -8.77
C VAL A 502 11.34 0.39 -8.45
N GLY A 503 11.04 1.33 -9.34
CA GLY A 503 9.93 2.25 -9.14
C GLY A 503 9.81 3.31 -10.23
N ALA A 504 9.42 4.52 -9.83
CA ALA A 504 9.34 5.67 -10.72
C ALA A 504 9.71 7.00 -10.04
N ALA A 505 10.15 7.96 -10.85
CA ALA A 505 10.50 9.32 -10.44
C ALA A 505 9.62 10.36 -11.15
N ASP A 506 9.18 11.38 -10.41
CA ASP A 506 8.28 12.45 -10.87
C ASP A 506 9.04 13.51 -11.70
N LEU A 507 8.71 13.67 -12.98
CA LEU A 507 9.30 14.71 -13.82
C LEU A 507 8.67 16.09 -13.54
N PRO A 508 9.43 17.21 -13.63
CA PRO A 508 8.98 18.59 -13.35
C PRO A 508 8.04 19.12 -14.46
N THR A 509 6.83 18.55 -14.51
CA THR A 509 5.93 18.64 -15.67
C THR A 509 4.47 18.78 -15.24
N THR A 510 3.65 19.39 -16.11
CA THR A 510 2.19 19.56 -15.91
C THR A 510 1.46 19.17 -17.20
N PRO A 511 0.67 18.07 -17.24
CA PRO A 511 0.49 17.09 -16.16
C PRO A 511 1.81 16.39 -15.80
N ARG A 512 1.84 15.76 -14.62
CA ARG A 512 3.02 15.07 -14.09
C ARG A 512 3.26 13.77 -14.84
N TYR A 513 4.33 13.72 -15.63
CA TYR A 513 4.88 12.52 -16.24
C TYR A 513 5.88 11.85 -15.29
N LEU A 514 6.11 10.55 -15.45
CA LEU A 514 7.05 9.76 -14.63
C LEU A 514 8.13 9.11 -15.51
N THR A 515 9.29 8.84 -14.92
CA THR A 515 10.30 7.95 -15.53
C THR A 515 10.57 6.77 -14.62
N ALA A 516 10.71 5.58 -15.19
CA ALA A 516 11.13 4.40 -14.44
C ALA A 516 12.52 4.62 -13.82
N VAL A 517 12.73 4.06 -12.63
CA VAL A 517 14.03 4.02 -11.97
C VAL A 517 14.35 2.60 -11.52
N VAL A 518 15.64 2.26 -11.56
CA VAL A 518 16.19 1.07 -10.91
C VAL A 518 17.36 1.52 -10.04
N LEU A 519 17.42 0.99 -8.83
CA LEU A 519 18.49 1.19 -7.87
C LEU A 519 19.24 -0.11 -7.68
N GLU A 520 20.56 -0.02 -7.56
CA GLU A 520 21.47 -1.12 -7.29
C GLU A 520 22.16 -0.90 -5.94
N TYR A 521 22.09 -1.89 -5.04
CA TYR A 521 22.85 -1.86 -3.80
C TYR A 521 24.30 -2.25 -4.08
N ALA A 522 25.19 -1.27 -4.05
CA ALA A 522 26.61 -1.53 -4.13
C ALA A 522 27.13 -2.01 -2.76
N PRO A 523 27.69 -3.23 -2.66
CA PRO A 523 28.20 -3.76 -1.41
C PRO A 523 29.51 -3.08 -0.98
N ALA A 524 29.93 -3.33 0.26
CA ALA A 524 31.30 -3.05 0.68
C ALA A 524 32.29 -3.78 -0.23
N PRO A 525 33.43 -3.16 -0.60
CA PRO A 525 34.52 -3.89 -1.24
C PRO A 525 34.96 -5.04 -0.33
N SER A 526 34.97 -6.27 -0.83
CA SER A 526 35.32 -7.44 -0.04
C SER A 526 36.78 -7.35 0.44
N THR A 527 36.97 -7.42 1.75
CA THR A 527 38.31 -7.48 2.37
C THR A 527 38.87 -8.90 2.34
N GLU A 528 38.84 -9.57 1.18
CA GLU A 528 39.43 -10.88 0.99
C GLU A 528 40.82 -10.79 0.32
N SER A 529 41.84 -11.02 1.17
CA SER A 529 43.21 -11.44 0.84
C SER A 529 43.92 -10.75 -0.34
N ARG A 530 44.58 -9.63 -0.05
CA ARG A 530 45.97 -9.44 -0.51
C ARG A 530 46.92 -10.03 0.54
N HIS A 531 47.35 -11.27 0.34
CA HIS A 531 48.45 -11.91 1.06
C HIS A 531 49.48 -12.44 0.04
#